data_AF-A0A9P5JLM8-F1
#
_entry.id   AF-A0A9P5JLM8-F1
#
_cell.length_a   1.000
_cell.length_b   1.000
_cell.length_c   1.000
_cell.angle_alpha   90.00
_cell.angle_beta   90.00
_cell.angle_gamma   90.00
#
_symmetry.space_group_name_H-M   'P 1'
#
loop_
_entity.id
_entity.type
_entity.pdbx_description
1 polymer ?
#
loop_
_entity_poly.entity_id
_entity_poly.type
_entity_poly.pdbx_seq_one_letter_code
_entity_poly.pdbx_strand_id
1 'polypeptide(L)'
;MSKFAYSTSSARPRRGEPPIIGATSASTSPIDVENNNEAESHTINPTTRSKSTRGPRKKGLVLSLDSPHQTPARWRETYDAIKVMRTEILAPVDGMGCANAGDAEEDPKSKRLSILISLMLSSQTKDEVTHAAVAKLRTALGGEITLEGMINLSKESLQGAINKVGFWPKKTGYIMEAMERLRDDFQGDVPKTIEELTSLKGVGPKMAFLTLQNAWNINIGIGVDVHVHRITNLLGWHHPPTKTPEQTRLNLQSWLPNELWGEINPLLVGFGQTVCLPVGRRCSDCALSSGGLCPSANVNSKGGKPRSPMKHGATPFSGRATTVAGPIQDPFASLIPISQDLKEDEDDKKLVGSLPLEQGAGLKSSDTMDGEFGPKIKIEFDEA
;
A
#
# COMPACT_ATOMS: atom_id res chain seq x y z
N MET A 1 10.72 -73.67 9.65
CA MET A 1 10.69 -72.31 10.24
C MET A 1 9.34 -71.68 9.90
N SER A 2 8.75 -70.91 10.82
CA SER A 2 7.30 -70.95 11.08
C SER A 2 6.36 -70.29 10.05
N LYS A 3 5.09 -70.73 10.08
CA LYS A 3 3.92 -70.23 9.32
C LYS A 3 2.76 -69.92 10.30
N PHE A 4 1.63 -69.44 9.76
CA PHE A 4 0.29 -69.25 10.35
C PHE A 4 0.07 -68.01 11.24
N ALA A 5 -1.14 -67.41 11.38
CA ALA A 5 -2.34 -67.28 10.52
C ALA A 5 -3.41 -66.36 11.21
N TYR A 6 -4.53 -66.06 10.50
CA TYR A 6 -5.80 -65.44 10.99
C TYR A 6 -5.76 -63.92 11.39
N SER A 7 -6.86 -63.12 11.39
CA SER A 7 -8.15 -63.17 10.62
C SER A 7 -9.03 -61.90 10.82
N THR A 8 -9.93 -61.64 9.84
CA THR A 8 -11.27 -60.97 9.93
C THR A 8 -11.50 -59.59 10.59
N SER A 9 -11.77 -58.60 9.72
CA SER A 9 -12.93 -57.67 9.67
C SER A 9 -13.87 -57.50 10.88
N SER A 10 -14.16 -56.23 11.25
CA SER A 10 -15.53 -55.70 11.45
C SER A 10 -15.54 -54.15 11.46
N ALA A 11 -16.68 -53.51 11.16
CA ALA A 11 -16.85 -52.04 11.20
C ALA A 11 -18.31 -51.61 11.41
N ARG A 12 -18.56 -50.55 12.21
CA ARG A 12 -19.79 -49.70 12.34
C ARG A 12 -19.68 -48.81 13.61
N PRO A 13 -20.58 -47.82 13.85
CA PRO A 13 -21.30 -46.93 12.93
C PRO A 13 -21.20 -45.43 13.33
N ARG A 14 -21.91 -44.53 12.62
CA ARG A 14 -22.09 -43.11 12.97
C ARG A 14 -23.39 -42.87 13.77
N ARG A 15 -23.47 -41.74 14.49
CA ARG A 15 -24.73 -41.03 14.83
C ARG A 15 -25.00 -39.97 13.73
N GLY A 16 -26.22 -39.52 13.42
CA GLY A 16 -27.55 -39.92 13.90
C GLY A 16 -28.52 -38.73 13.80
N GLU A 17 -29.43 -38.73 12.82
CA GLU A 17 -30.43 -37.67 12.55
C GLU A 17 -31.86 -38.10 12.99
N PRO A 18 -32.74 -37.14 13.38
CA PRO A 18 -34.18 -37.38 13.55
C PRO A 18 -35.03 -36.91 12.33
N PRO A 19 -36.16 -37.58 11.97
CA PRO A 19 -36.95 -37.33 10.76
C PRO A 19 -38.25 -36.50 10.94
N ILE A 20 -39.06 -36.36 9.86
CA ILE A 20 -40.23 -35.45 9.72
C ILE A 20 -41.58 -36.20 9.52
N ILE A 21 -42.63 -35.77 10.24
CA ILE A 21 -44.11 -35.88 9.99
C ILE A 21 -44.78 -34.74 10.83
N GLY A 22 -45.98 -34.15 10.62
CA GLY A 22 -47.13 -34.32 9.70
C GLY A 22 -48.34 -34.99 10.39
N ALA A 23 -49.61 -34.56 10.27
CA ALA A 23 -50.26 -33.41 9.59
C ALA A 23 -51.70 -33.17 10.19
N THR A 24 -52.66 -32.60 9.42
CA THR A 24 -54.13 -32.37 9.68
C THR A 24 -54.51 -31.28 10.74
N SER A 25 -55.70 -30.64 10.75
CA SER A 25 -56.66 -30.18 9.70
C SER A 25 -57.81 -29.29 10.30
N ALA A 26 -58.35 -28.31 9.55
CA ALA A 26 -59.65 -27.58 9.79
C ALA A 26 -59.73 -26.64 11.04
N SER A 27 -60.58 -25.60 11.14
CA SER A 27 -61.41 -24.81 10.18
C SER A 27 -61.98 -23.51 10.82
N THR A 28 -62.39 -22.54 9.98
CA THR A 28 -63.40 -21.46 10.21
C THR A 28 -63.07 -20.21 11.07
N SER A 29 -63.74 -19.10 10.69
CA SER A 29 -63.56 -17.68 11.10
C SER A 29 -64.89 -17.15 11.71
N PRO A 30 -65.24 -15.83 11.70
CA PRO A 30 -64.50 -14.58 12.00
C PRO A 30 -65.22 -13.72 13.08
N ILE A 31 -64.58 -12.66 13.62
CA ILE A 31 -65.29 -11.52 14.25
C ILE A 31 -64.59 -10.19 13.90
N ASP A 32 -65.25 -9.44 13.01
CA ASP A 32 -65.57 -8.00 12.97
C ASP A 32 -64.54 -6.87 13.21
N VAL A 33 -64.73 -5.85 12.38
CA VAL A 33 -64.21 -4.48 12.49
C VAL A 33 -65.31 -3.61 13.08
N GLU A 34 -64.98 -2.67 13.96
CA GLU A 34 -65.78 -1.45 14.07
C GLU A 34 -64.90 -0.20 14.16
N ASN A 35 -65.47 0.93 13.76
CA ASN A 35 -64.80 2.16 13.39
C ASN A 35 -65.34 3.31 14.25
N ASN A 36 -64.56 4.36 14.48
CA ASN A 36 -65.09 5.72 14.62
C ASN A 36 -63.99 6.78 14.52
N ASN A 37 -64.26 7.80 13.72
CA ASN A 37 -63.58 9.09 13.80
C ASN A 37 -64.26 9.92 14.90
N GLU A 38 -63.54 10.87 15.51
CA GLU A 38 -63.70 12.28 15.13
C GLU A 38 -62.54 13.11 15.70
N ALA A 39 -62.47 14.38 15.30
CA ALA A 39 -61.28 15.21 15.46
C ALA A 39 -61.48 16.32 16.50
N GLU A 40 -60.42 16.63 17.23
CA GLU A 40 -60.26 17.96 17.83
C GLU A 40 -58.79 18.39 17.80
N SER A 41 -58.57 19.68 17.58
CA SER A 41 -57.23 20.28 17.54
C SER A 41 -56.70 20.55 18.94
N HIS A 42 -55.37 20.52 19.16
CA HIS A 42 -54.68 21.65 19.77
C HIS A 42 -53.13 21.57 19.72
N THR A 43 -52.54 22.68 19.28
CA THR A 43 -51.30 23.31 19.79
C THR A 43 -49.99 22.50 19.84
N ILE A 44 -49.00 22.96 19.05
CA ILE A 44 -47.61 22.48 19.06
C ILE A 44 -46.93 22.77 20.41
N ASN A 45 -46.16 21.79 20.90
CA ASN A 45 -45.02 22.04 21.81
C ASN A 45 -43.80 21.24 21.34
N PRO A 46 -42.56 21.78 21.45
CA PRO A 46 -41.40 21.23 20.75
C PRO A 46 -40.92 19.92 21.39
N THR A 47 -40.74 18.89 20.56
CA THR A 47 -40.15 17.62 21.00
C THR A 47 -38.71 17.83 21.49
N THR A 48 -38.43 17.36 22.71
CA THR A 48 -37.09 17.47 23.31
C THR A 48 -36.09 16.68 22.47
N ARG A 49 -35.28 17.40 21.66
CA ARG A 49 -34.25 16.82 20.79
C ARG A 49 -33.33 15.92 21.60
N SER A 50 -33.49 14.60 21.43
CA SER A 50 -32.67 13.60 22.12
C SER A 50 -31.20 13.91 21.89
N LYS A 51 -30.46 14.13 22.97
CA LYS A 51 -29.03 14.41 22.91
C LYS A 51 -28.32 13.12 22.53
N SER A 52 -28.11 12.94 21.21
CA SER A 52 -27.24 11.91 20.68
C SER A 52 -25.92 11.90 21.46
N THR A 53 -25.72 10.84 22.23
CA THR A 53 -24.52 10.62 23.01
C THR A 53 -23.38 10.37 22.03
N ARG A 54 -22.67 11.44 21.65
CA ARG A 54 -21.45 11.34 20.86
C ARG A 54 -20.53 10.33 21.53
N GLY A 55 -20.39 9.16 20.90
CA GLY A 55 -19.42 8.15 21.31
C GLY A 55 -18.01 8.74 21.36
N PRO A 56 -17.08 8.10 22.07
CA PRO A 56 -15.73 8.62 22.22
C PRO A 56 -15.14 8.92 20.85
N ARG A 57 -14.77 10.19 20.61
CA ARG A 57 -14.08 10.60 19.38
C ARG A 57 -12.88 9.67 19.21
N LYS A 58 -12.78 8.96 18.08
CA LYS A 58 -11.53 8.30 17.69
C LYS A 58 -10.42 9.36 17.83
N LYS A 59 -9.36 9.06 18.57
CA LYS A 59 -8.15 9.88 18.52
C LYS A 59 -7.65 9.85 17.06
N GLY A 60 -7.28 11.00 16.53
CA GLY A 60 -6.71 11.09 15.17
C GLY A 60 -5.45 10.24 15.05
N LEU A 61 -5.10 9.85 13.82
CA LEU A 61 -3.87 9.09 13.61
C LEU A 61 -2.68 10.00 13.86
N VAL A 62 -1.77 9.59 14.76
CA VAL A 62 -0.54 10.33 15.03
C VAL A 62 0.37 10.19 13.81
N LEU A 63 0.66 11.26 13.07
CA LEU A 63 1.43 11.12 11.82
C LEU A 63 2.94 11.02 12.06
N SER A 64 3.48 11.75 13.04
CA SER A 64 4.91 11.86 13.38
C SER A 64 5.17 11.68 14.88
N LEU A 65 6.44 11.53 15.27
CA LEU A 65 6.87 11.59 16.68
C LEU A 65 7.24 13.03 17.08
N ASP A 66 7.00 13.39 18.34
CA ASP A 66 7.42 14.69 18.92
C ASP A 66 8.96 14.78 19.09
N SER A 67 9.65 13.64 19.06
CA SER A 67 11.10 13.53 19.11
C SER A 67 11.55 12.39 18.19
N PRO A 68 12.44 12.63 17.21
CA PRO A 68 12.86 11.59 16.28
C PRO A 68 13.52 10.39 16.94
N HIS A 69 13.27 9.20 16.40
CA HIS A 69 14.04 8.01 16.73
C HIS A 69 15.45 8.12 16.13
N GLN A 70 16.47 7.65 16.84
CA GLN A 70 17.86 7.67 16.37
C GLN A 70 18.00 6.99 15.01
N THR A 71 18.64 7.68 14.05
CA THR A 71 18.99 7.13 12.74
C THR A 71 19.92 5.93 12.91
N PRO A 72 19.60 4.72 12.39
CA PRO A 72 20.43 3.54 12.57
C PRO A 72 21.77 3.67 11.83
N ALA A 73 22.86 3.19 12.45
CA ALA A 73 24.16 3.14 11.79
C ALA A 73 24.09 2.25 10.54
N ARG A 74 24.75 2.66 9.45
CA ARG A 74 24.83 1.91 8.17
C ARG A 74 23.47 1.56 7.54
N TRP A 75 22.38 2.27 7.91
CA TRP A 75 21.04 2.04 7.36
C TRP A 75 21.01 2.14 5.83
N ARG A 76 21.73 3.12 5.26
CA ARG A 76 21.77 3.37 3.82
C ARG A 76 22.51 2.26 3.06
N GLU A 77 23.69 1.85 3.52
CA GLU A 77 24.39 0.67 2.98
C GLU A 77 23.50 -0.58 2.99
N THR A 78 22.72 -0.75 4.06
CA THR A 78 21.78 -1.86 4.23
C THR A 78 20.60 -1.75 3.25
N TYR A 79 20.04 -0.55 3.06
CA TYR A 79 18.96 -0.25 2.13
C TYR A 79 19.39 -0.48 0.67
N ASP A 80 20.51 0.13 0.28
CA ASP A 80 21.03 0.12 -1.08
C ASP A 80 21.49 -1.31 -1.48
N ALA A 81 22.06 -2.08 -0.56
CA ALA A 81 22.36 -3.51 -0.79
C ALA A 81 21.09 -4.38 -0.95
N ILE A 82 19.98 -4.05 -0.28
CA ILE A 82 18.69 -4.72 -0.57
C ILE A 82 18.19 -4.33 -1.96
N LYS A 83 18.34 -3.05 -2.36
CA LYS A 83 17.94 -2.56 -3.68
C LYS A 83 18.69 -3.28 -4.81
N VAL A 84 20.00 -3.47 -4.68
CA VAL A 84 20.82 -4.26 -5.63
C VAL A 84 20.39 -5.73 -5.68
N MET A 85 20.17 -6.40 -4.55
CA MET A 85 19.65 -7.78 -4.55
C MET A 85 18.26 -7.89 -5.22
N ARG A 86 17.50 -6.79 -5.30
CA ARG A 86 16.15 -6.76 -5.85
C ARG A 86 16.08 -6.38 -7.33
N THR A 87 17.16 -5.88 -7.94
CA THR A 87 17.27 -5.80 -9.40
C THR A 87 17.54 -7.16 -10.05
N GLU A 88 18.10 -8.13 -9.30
CA GLU A 88 18.40 -9.48 -9.79
C GLU A 88 17.29 -10.50 -9.52
N ILE A 89 16.52 -10.31 -8.44
CA ILE A 89 15.56 -11.31 -7.93
C ILE A 89 14.13 -10.76 -7.94
N LEU A 90 13.37 -11.15 -8.97
CA LEU A 90 11.93 -10.91 -9.07
C LEU A 90 11.15 -11.60 -7.93
N ALA A 91 10.16 -10.90 -7.40
CA ALA A 91 9.26 -11.33 -6.34
C ALA A 91 7.78 -11.17 -6.78
N PRO A 92 6.84 -11.92 -6.18
CA PRO A 92 5.41 -11.77 -6.46
C PRO A 92 4.89 -10.31 -6.43
N VAL A 93 5.38 -9.49 -5.49
CA VAL A 93 4.96 -8.08 -5.36
C VAL A 93 5.28 -7.21 -6.59
N ASP A 94 6.22 -7.60 -7.45
CA ASP A 94 6.71 -6.77 -8.57
C ASP A 94 5.77 -6.73 -9.78
N GLY A 95 4.90 -7.74 -9.93
CA GLY A 95 3.91 -7.81 -11.02
C GLY A 95 2.53 -8.33 -10.59
N MET A 96 2.39 -8.77 -9.34
CA MET A 96 1.12 -9.16 -8.71
C MET A 96 0.84 -8.33 -7.44
N GLY A 97 1.57 -7.22 -7.25
CA GLY A 97 1.39 -6.29 -6.15
C GLY A 97 0.03 -5.57 -6.19
N CYS A 98 -0.35 -4.95 -5.08
CA CYS A 98 -1.64 -4.25 -4.99
C CYS A 98 -1.71 -2.97 -5.84
N ALA A 99 -0.56 -2.33 -6.13
CA ALA A 99 -0.48 -1.18 -7.02
C ALA A 99 -0.90 -1.55 -8.46
N ASN A 100 -0.42 -2.70 -8.96
CA ASN A 100 -0.69 -3.20 -10.31
C ASN A 100 -2.16 -3.56 -10.58
N ALA A 101 -3.03 -3.46 -9.57
CA ALA A 101 -4.45 -3.70 -9.76
C ALA A 101 -5.10 -2.67 -10.69
N GLY A 102 -4.60 -1.43 -10.70
CA GLY A 102 -5.08 -0.35 -11.57
C GLY A 102 -4.62 -0.45 -13.03
N ASP A 103 -3.53 -1.17 -13.32
CA ASP A 103 -2.84 -1.20 -14.62
C ASP A 103 -3.70 -1.73 -15.80
N ALA A 104 -4.89 -2.25 -15.52
CA ALA A 104 -5.80 -2.87 -16.48
C ALA A 104 -7.20 -2.20 -16.55
N GLU A 105 -7.42 -1.09 -15.85
CA GLU A 105 -8.56 -0.20 -16.11
C GLU A 105 -8.07 0.99 -16.96
N GLU A 106 -8.96 1.84 -17.49
CA GLU A 106 -8.56 3.11 -18.12
C GLU A 106 -9.01 4.36 -17.36
N ASP A 107 -10.25 4.39 -16.87
CA ASP A 107 -10.75 5.53 -16.09
C ASP A 107 -9.96 5.72 -14.78
N PRO A 108 -9.55 6.96 -14.42
CA PRO A 108 -8.82 7.20 -13.18
C PRO A 108 -9.56 6.77 -11.89
N LYS A 109 -10.90 6.83 -11.81
CA LYS A 109 -11.64 6.33 -10.64
C LYS A 109 -11.59 4.80 -10.60
N SER A 110 -11.83 4.11 -11.72
CA SER A 110 -11.66 2.65 -11.84
C SER A 110 -10.24 2.22 -11.41
N LYS A 111 -9.19 2.88 -11.92
CA LYS A 111 -7.79 2.64 -11.54
C LYS A 111 -7.59 2.66 -10.02
N ARG A 112 -8.14 3.69 -9.34
CA ARG A 112 -8.07 3.82 -7.88
C ARG A 112 -8.92 2.79 -7.14
N LEU A 113 -10.10 2.49 -7.65
CA LEU A 113 -11.03 1.51 -7.09
C LEU A 113 -10.41 0.11 -7.06
N SER A 114 -9.76 -0.31 -8.15
CA SER A 114 -9.03 -1.57 -8.23
C SER A 114 -7.89 -1.66 -7.24
N ILE A 115 -7.12 -0.59 -7.06
CA ILE A 115 -6.05 -0.51 -6.04
C ILE A 115 -6.65 -0.65 -4.62
N LEU A 116 -7.74 0.05 -4.31
CA LEU A 116 -8.42 -0.05 -3.01
C LEU A 116 -8.96 -1.46 -2.74
N ILE A 117 -9.67 -2.06 -3.70
CA ILE A 117 -10.23 -3.41 -3.58
C ILE A 117 -9.10 -4.44 -3.42
N SER A 118 -8.02 -4.32 -4.21
CA SER A 118 -6.84 -5.18 -4.10
C SER A 118 -6.19 -5.07 -2.72
N LEU A 119 -6.03 -3.86 -2.18
CA LEU A 119 -5.52 -3.64 -0.82
C LEU A 119 -6.44 -4.27 0.25
N MET A 120 -7.75 -4.12 0.15
CA MET A 120 -8.72 -4.78 1.07
C MET A 120 -8.60 -6.31 1.01
N LEU A 121 -8.49 -6.88 -0.19
CA LEU A 121 -8.31 -8.32 -0.43
C LEU A 121 -6.95 -8.84 0.07
N SER A 122 -5.87 -8.06 -0.03
CA SER A 122 -4.50 -8.47 0.34
C SER A 122 -4.31 -8.89 1.80
N SER A 123 -5.16 -8.40 2.72
CA SER A 123 -5.00 -8.64 4.15
C SER A 123 -4.98 -10.14 4.50
N GLN A 124 -3.85 -10.63 5.03
CA GLN A 124 -3.63 -12.06 5.32
C GLN A 124 -3.84 -12.99 4.09
N THR A 125 -3.58 -12.47 2.89
CA THR A 125 -3.62 -13.19 1.62
C THR A 125 -2.29 -12.99 0.91
N LYS A 126 -1.90 -13.92 0.03
CA LYS A 126 -0.69 -13.74 -0.78
C LYS A 126 -0.98 -12.91 -2.02
N ASP A 127 0.03 -12.25 -2.57
CA ASP A 127 -0.07 -11.40 -3.75
C ASP A 127 -0.61 -12.18 -4.96
N GLU A 128 -0.09 -13.39 -5.24
CA GLU A 128 -0.54 -14.20 -6.38
C GLU A 128 -2.02 -14.58 -6.28
N VAL A 129 -2.52 -14.79 -5.05
CA VAL A 129 -3.93 -15.13 -4.78
C VAL A 129 -4.82 -13.88 -4.82
N THR A 130 -4.28 -12.73 -4.43
CA THR A 130 -4.98 -11.42 -4.45
C THR A 130 -5.16 -10.94 -5.88
N HIS A 131 -4.08 -10.92 -6.67
CA HIS A 131 -4.09 -10.61 -8.10
C HIS A 131 -5.04 -11.52 -8.88
N ALA A 132 -4.98 -12.85 -8.65
CA ALA A 132 -5.91 -13.79 -9.29
C ALA A 132 -7.38 -13.61 -8.88
N ALA A 133 -7.67 -13.03 -7.71
CA ALA A 133 -9.03 -12.70 -7.29
C ALA A 133 -9.52 -11.38 -7.93
N VAL A 134 -8.65 -10.36 -8.03
CA VAL A 134 -8.94 -9.10 -8.75
C VAL A 134 -9.19 -9.37 -10.24
N ALA A 135 -8.36 -10.18 -10.89
CA ALA A 135 -8.56 -10.56 -12.29
C ALA A 135 -9.92 -11.26 -12.52
N LYS A 136 -10.31 -12.19 -11.63
CA LYS A 136 -11.63 -12.84 -11.69
C LYS A 136 -12.80 -11.88 -11.44
N LEU A 137 -12.62 -10.92 -10.54
CA LEU A 137 -13.61 -9.88 -10.26
C LEU A 137 -13.84 -9.02 -11.51
N ARG A 138 -12.76 -8.59 -12.17
CA ARG A 138 -12.81 -7.87 -13.46
C ARG A 138 -13.53 -8.68 -14.55
N THR A 139 -13.26 -9.99 -14.66
CA THR A 139 -14.01 -10.87 -15.57
C THR A 139 -15.50 -10.98 -15.22
N ALA A 140 -15.85 -11.08 -13.94
CA ALA A 140 -17.24 -11.14 -13.48
C ALA A 140 -18.01 -9.81 -13.68
N LEU A 141 -17.30 -8.70 -13.84
CA LEU A 141 -17.82 -7.37 -14.14
C LEU A 141 -17.84 -7.03 -15.64
N GLY A 142 -17.42 -7.97 -16.51
CA GLY A 142 -17.47 -7.80 -17.96
C GLY A 142 -16.22 -7.18 -18.61
N GLY A 143 -15.20 -6.80 -17.83
CA GLY A 143 -13.91 -6.36 -18.37
C GLY A 143 -13.22 -5.22 -17.61
N GLU A 144 -13.95 -4.44 -16.81
CA GLU A 144 -13.45 -3.31 -16.03
C GLU A 144 -14.01 -3.38 -14.59
N ILE A 145 -13.27 -2.85 -13.61
CA ILE A 145 -13.75 -2.71 -12.22
C ILE A 145 -14.24 -1.26 -11.98
N THR A 146 -15.47 -0.99 -12.43
CA THR A 146 -16.16 0.28 -12.18
C THR A 146 -16.98 0.24 -10.88
N LEU A 147 -17.27 1.41 -10.29
CA LEU A 147 -18.11 1.49 -9.09
C LEU A 147 -19.54 1.03 -9.34
N GLU A 148 -20.14 1.45 -10.47
CA GLU A 148 -21.47 1.00 -10.88
C GLU A 148 -21.53 -0.51 -11.08
N GLY A 149 -20.53 -1.10 -11.75
CA GLY A 149 -20.42 -2.55 -11.87
C GLY A 149 -20.35 -3.24 -10.51
N MET A 150 -19.51 -2.72 -9.60
CA MET A 150 -19.34 -3.24 -8.24
C MET A 150 -20.58 -3.13 -7.35
N ILE A 151 -21.43 -2.11 -7.54
CA ILE A 151 -22.69 -1.93 -6.80
C ILE A 151 -23.79 -2.85 -7.34
N ASN A 152 -23.83 -3.06 -8.66
CA ASN A 152 -24.80 -3.95 -9.31
C ASN A 152 -24.40 -5.44 -9.28
N LEU A 153 -23.15 -5.76 -8.89
CA LEU A 153 -22.64 -7.12 -8.80
C LEU A 153 -23.31 -7.90 -7.65
N SER A 154 -23.91 -9.05 -7.95
CA SER A 154 -24.49 -9.89 -6.91
C SER A 154 -23.43 -10.36 -5.91
N LYS A 155 -23.84 -10.45 -4.64
CA LYS A 155 -23.01 -10.92 -3.53
C LYS A 155 -22.39 -12.29 -3.83
N GLU A 156 -23.15 -13.16 -4.47
CA GLU A 156 -22.78 -14.52 -4.86
C GLU A 156 -21.70 -14.51 -5.95
N SER A 157 -21.80 -13.59 -6.93
CA SER A 157 -20.76 -13.39 -7.95
C SER A 157 -19.47 -12.82 -7.34
N LEU A 158 -19.57 -11.83 -6.45
CA LEU A 158 -18.43 -11.30 -5.71
C LEU A 158 -17.72 -12.40 -4.89
N GLN A 159 -18.49 -13.20 -4.15
CA GLN A 159 -17.98 -14.37 -3.42
C GLN A 159 -17.35 -15.41 -4.37
N GLY A 160 -17.96 -15.65 -5.53
CA GLY A 160 -17.43 -16.52 -6.58
C GLY A 160 -16.05 -16.10 -7.07
N ALA A 161 -15.82 -14.80 -7.28
CA ALA A 161 -14.53 -14.25 -7.65
C ALA A 161 -13.48 -14.38 -6.52
N ILE A 162 -13.85 -14.04 -5.28
CA ILE A 162 -12.89 -13.88 -4.17
C ILE A 162 -12.75 -15.10 -3.23
N ASN A 163 -13.42 -16.24 -3.46
CA ASN A 163 -13.44 -17.39 -2.52
C ASN A 163 -12.10 -18.07 -2.19
N LYS A 164 -10.98 -17.66 -2.82
CA LYS A 164 -9.62 -18.11 -2.48
C LYS A 164 -8.85 -17.14 -1.57
N VAL A 165 -9.38 -15.94 -1.37
CA VAL A 165 -8.81 -14.89 -0.52
C VAL A 165 -9.00 -15.24 0.96
N GLY A 166 -8.01 -14.96 1.81
CA GLY A 166 -8.11 -15.20 3.25
C GLY A 166 -9.25 -14.38 3.87
N PHE A 167 -10.10 -15.02 4.67
CA PHE A 167 -11.29 -14.38 5.30
C PHE A 167 -12.30 -13.76 4.32
N TRP A 168 -12.40 -14.30 3.10
CA TRP A 168 -13.30 -13.77 2.05
C TRP A 168 -14.76 -13.48 2.48
N PRO A 169 -15.47 -14.28 3.32
CA PRO A 169 -16.87 -14.00 3.63
C PRO A 169 -17.06 -12.67 4.37
N LYS A 170 -16.07 -12.29 5.19
CA LYS A 170 -16.04 -11.01 5.90
C LYS A 170 -15.68 -9.86 4.94
N LYS A 171 -14.75 -10.11 4.01
CA LYS A 171 -14.31 -9.15 3.00
C LYS A 171 -15.41 -8.81 1.99
N THR A 172 -16.27 -9.77 1.62
CA THR A 172 -17.46 -9.50 0.78
C THR A 172 -18.29 -8.35 1.36
N GLY A 173 -18.71 -8.46 2.63
CA GLY A 173 -19.50 -7.42 3.28
C GLY A 173 -18.74 -6.10 3.43
N TYR A 174 -17.43 -6.15 3.73
CA TYR A 174 -16.59 -4.95 3.81
C TYR A 174 -16.47 -4.22 2.47
N ILE A 175 -16.34 -4.96 1.36
CA ILE A 175 -16.23 -4.38 0.01
C ILE A 175 -17.58 -3.77 -0.38
N MET A 176 -18.69 -4.51 -0.26
CA MET A 176 -20.02 -3.98 -0.62
C MET A 176 -20.38 -2.70 0.15
N GLU A 177 -20.19 -2.71 1.48
CA GLU A 177 -20.42 -1.53 2.34
C GLU A 177 -19.46 -0.37 2.01
N ALA A 178 -18.24 -0.66 1.53
CA ALA A 178 -17.36 0.37 0.98
C ALA A 178 -17.90 0.93 -0.34
N MET A 179 -18.43 0.12 -1.26
CA MET A 179 -18.95 0.59 -2.56
C MET A 179 -20.15 1.53 -2.39
N GLU A 180 -21.12 1.12 -1.57
CA GLU A 180 -22.27 1.95 -1.17
C GLU A 180 -21.79 3.31 -0.65
N ARG A 181 -20.77 3.28 0.23
CA ARG A 181 -20.24 4.47 0.86
C ARG A 181 -19.36 5.32 -0.06
N LEU A 182 -18.69 4.75 -1.06
CA LEU A 182 -18.02 5.52 -2.12
C LEU A 182 -19.03 6.32 -2.95
N ARG A 183 -20.17 5.71 -3.29
CA ARG A 183 -21.28 6.40 -3.97
C ARG A 183 -21.87 7.52 -3.10
N ASP A 184 -22.23 7.19 -1.86
CA ASP A 184 -23.06 8.07 -1.01
C ASP A 184 -22.27 9.18 -0.30
N ASP A 185 -21.11 8.86 0.30
CA ASP A 185 -20.31 9.84 1.06
C ASP A 185 -19.22 10.54 0.20
N PHE A 186 -18.76 9.91 -0.89
CA PHE A 186 -17.48 10.26 -1.54
C PHE A 186 -17.56 10.51 -3.06
N GLN A 187 -18.73 10.91 -3.59
CA GLN A 187 -18.91 11.31 -5.00
C GLN A 187 -18.45 10.24 -6.03
N GLY A 188 -18.56 8.97 -5.63
CA GLY A 188 -18.17 7.80 -6.41
C GLY A 188 -16.67 7.65 -6.66
N ASP A 189 -15.80 8.20 -5.81
CA ASP A 189 -14.33 8.10 -5.94
C ASP A 189 -13.65 7.71 -4.63
N VAL A 190 -12.42 7.20 -4.69
CA VAL A 190 -11.64 6.77 -3.53
C VAL A 190 -11.15 7.99 -2.72
N PRO A 191 -11.41 8.08 -1.41
CA PRO A 191 -11.07 9.27 -0.62
C PRO A 191 -9.57 9.63 -0.60
N LYS A 192 -9.29 10.90 -0.27
CA LYS A 192 -7.93 11.50 -0.32
C LYS A 192 -7.28 11.71 1.05
N THR A 193 -7.99 11.47 2.15
CA THR A 193 -7.44 11.56 3.51
C THR A 193 -7.37 10.20 4.21
N ILE A 194 -6.50 10.08 5.22
CA ILE A 194 -6.41 8.87 6.05
C ILE A 194 -7.66 8.68 6.90
N GLU A 195 -8.27 9.79 7.34
CA GLU A 195 -9.47 9.84 8.17
C GLU A 195 -10.68 9.26 7.43
N GLU A 196 -10.88 9.65 6.17
CA GLU A 196 -11.94 9.12 5.31
C GLU A 196 -11.67 7.65 4.94
N LEU A 197 -10.44 7.33 4.49
CA LEU A 197 -10.06 5.96 4.12
C LEU A 197 -10.21 5.00 5.30
N THR A 198 -9.74 5.36 6.51
CA THR A 198 -9.91 4.54 7.73
C THR A 198 -11.30 4.66 8.38
N SER A 199 -12.22 5.39 7.75
CA SER A 199 -13.65 5.28 8.02
C SER A 199 -14.30 4.13 7.22
N LEU A 200 -13.73 3.73 6.07
CA LEU A 200 -14.20 2.58 5.31
C LEU A 200 -13.92 1.28 6.06
N LYS A 201 -14.92 0.40 6.12
CA LYS A 201 -14.86 -0.80 6.95
C LYS A 201 -13.88 -1.83 6.38
N GLY A 202 -12.95 -2.27 7.22
CA GLY A 202 -11.86 -3.16 6.81
C GLY A 202 -10.61 -2.45 6.30
N VAL A 203 -10.66 -1.15 6.03
CA VAL A 203 -9.49 -0.33 5.66
C VAL A 203 -8.81 0.16 6.95
N GLY A 204 -7.59 -0.34 7.20
CA GLY A 204 -6.75 0.10 8.32
C GLY A 204 -5.67 1.12 7.89
N PRO A 205 -4.96 1.76 8.84
CA PRO A 205 -3.94 2.78 8.52
C PRO A 205 -2.91 2.38 7.47
N LYS A 206 -2.37 1.14 7.51
CA LYS A 206 -1.49 0.60 6.44
C LYS A 206 -2.14 0.75 5.06
N MET A 207 -3.39 0.31 4.92
CA MET A 207 -4.10 0.34 3.64
C MET A 207 -4.34 1.79 3.21
N ALA A 208 -4.72 2.67 4.12
CA ALA A 208 -4.94 4.08 3.81
C ALA A 208 -3.66 4.75 3.27
N PHE A 209 -2.49 4.57 3.92
CA PHE A 209 -1.22 5.07 3.38
C PHE A 209 -0.90 4.48 2.00
N LEU A 210 -1.04 3.16 1.82
CA LEU A 210 -0.80 2.54 0.50
C LEU A 210 -1.82 2.98 -0.56
N THR A 211 -3.06 3.28 -0.20
CA THR A 211 -4.05 3.85 -1.14
C THR A 211 -3.63 5.25 -1.55
N LEU A 212 -3.25 6.13 -0.61
CA LEU A 212 -2.77 7.47 -0.96
C LEU A 212 -1.50 7.42 -1.82
N GLN A 213 -0.54 6.56 -1.48
CA GLN A 213 0.71 6.39 -2.23
C GLN A 213 0.46 5.86 -3.66
N ASN A 214 -0.31 4.77 -3.84
CA ASN A 214 -0.42 4.11 -5.14
C ASN A 214 -1.60 4.60 -6.00
N ALA A 215 -2.69 5.09 -5.39
CA ALA A 215 -3.90 5.52 -6.10
C ALA A 215 -3.95 7.04 -6.33
N TRP A 216 -3.21 7.82 -5.53
CA TRP A 216 -3.20 9.29 -5.61
C TRP A 216 -1.80 9.92 -5.72
N ASN A 217 -0.71 9.14 -5.65
CA ASN A 217 0.68 9.64 -5.57
C ASN A 217 0.94 10.58 -4.36
N ILE A 218 0.15 10.44 -3.29
CA ILE A 218 0.23 11.25 -2.06
C ILE A 218 1.06 10.51 -1.00
N ASN A 219 2.31 10.95 -0.80
CA ASN A 219 3.30 10.28 0.04
C ASN A 219 3.42 10.87 1.47
N ILE A 220 2.34 10.78 2.26
CA ILE A 220 2.26 11.36 3.62
C ILE A 220 2.59 10.40 4.77
N GLY A 221 2.93 9.15 4.47
CA GLY A 221 3.36 8.19 5.49
C GLY A 221 3.59 6.78 4.96
N ILE A 222 4.27 5.94 5.76
CA ILE A 222 4.74 4.61 5.33
C ILE A 222 3.68 3.54 5.62
N GLY A 223 3.23 2.83 4.59
CA GLY A 223 2.38 1.64 4.75
C GLY A 223 3.12 0.44 5.35
N VAL A 224 3.31 0.38 6.67
CA VAL A 224 4.04 -0.73 7.32
C VAL A 224 3.20 -2.02 7.36
N ASP A 225 3.81 -3.14 6.98
CA ASP A 225 3.24 -4.48 6.97
C ASP A 225 4.08 -5.50 7.76
N VAL A 226 3.75 -6.79 7.68
CA VAL A 226 4.49 -7.88 8.35
C VAL A 226 5.87 -8.17 7.75
N HIS A 227 6.18 -7.70 6.53
CA HIS A 227 7.52 -7.74 5.96
C HIS A 227 8.35 -6.56 6.48
N VAL A 228 7.88 -5.32 6.30
CA VAL A 228 8.56 -4.11 6.79
C VAL A 228 8.80 -4.17 8.30
N HIS A 229 7.77 -4.51 9.10
CA HIS A 229 7.89 -4.61 10.56
C HIS A 229 8.87 -5.71 11.00
N ARG A 230 8.85 -6.89 10.37
CA ARG A 230 9.78 -7.98 10.69
C ARG A 230 11.22 -7.63 10.31
N ILE A 231 11.44 -7.15 9.10
CA ILE A 231 12.77 -6.97 8.53
C ILE A 231 13.48 -5.80 9.18
N THR A 232 12.82 -4.66 9.38
CA THR A 232 13.46 -3.50 10.02
C THR A 232 13.86 -3.78 11.47
N ASN A 233 13.10 -4.60 12.22
CA ASN A 233 13.53 -5.09 13.54
C ASN A 233 14.70 -6.08 13.45
N LEU A 234 14.71 -7.01 12.48
CA LEU A 234 15.85 -7.93 12.27
C LEU A 234 17.14 -7.20 11.86
N LEU A 235 17.03 -6.07 11.18
CA LEU A 235 18.16 -5.22 10.77
C LEU A 235 18.66 -4.28 11.88
N GLY A 236 18.04 -4.28 13.07
CA GLY A 236 18.42 -3.36 14.15
C GLY A 236 18.05 -1.89 13.89
N TRP A 237 17.05 -1.62 13.04
CA TRP A 237 16.64 -0.24 12.74
C TRP A 237 15.76 0.41 13.83
N HIS A 238 15.56 -0.28 14.95
CA HIS A 238 14.73 0.13 16.08
C HIS A 238 15.42 -0.20 17.42
N HIS A 239 15.68 0.81 18.23
CA HIS A 239 16.32 0.68 19.54
C HIS A 239 15.56 1.53 20.59
N PRO A 240 14.73 0.91 21.45
CA PRO A 240 14.43 -0.53 21.54
C PRO A 240 13.61 -1.06 20.34
N PRO A 241 13.61 -2.38 20.08
CA PRO A 241 12.79 -3.01 19.05
C PRO A 241 11.30 -2.67 19.18
N THR A 242 10.64 -2.40 18.05
CA THR A 242 9.23 -2.02 18.03
C THR A 242 8.31 -3.23 18.18
N LYS A 243 7.21 -3.07 18.90
CA LYS A 243 6.24 -4.15 19.20
C LYS A 243 5.02 -4.16 18.28
N THR A 244 4.86 -3.12 17.47
CA THR A 244 3.71 -2.95 16.56
C THR A 244 4.15 -2.33 15.22
N PRO A 245 3.40 -2.59 14.12
CA PRO A 245 3.62 -1.92 12.83
C PRO A 245 3.54 -0.40 12.91
N GLU A 246 2.69 0.15 13.80
CA GLU A 246 2.51 1.59 13.95
C GLU A 246 3.73 2.25 14.63
N GLN A 247 4.33 1.61 15.64
CA GLN A 247 5.60 2.05 16.20
C GLN A 247 6.73 1.97 15.16
N THR A 248 6.77 0.92 14.33
CA THR A 248 7.70 0.87 13.20
C THR A 248 7.48 2.03 12.23
N ARG A 249 6.22 2.36 11.89
CA ARG A 249 5.90 3.45 10.97
C ARG A 249 6.41 4.79 11.50
N LEU A 250 6.08 5.10 12.75
CA LEU A 250 6.48 6.34 13.41
C LEU A 250 8.00 6.46 13.55
N ASN A 251 8.69 5.38 13.94
CA ASN A 251 10.15 5.36 13.98
C ASN A 251 10.76 5.60 12.59
N LEU A 252 10.34 4.84 11.57
CA LEU A 252 10.87 4.98 10.20
C LEU A 252 10.63 6.39 9.66
N GLN A 253 9.41 6.93 9.75
CA GLN A 253 9.08 8.28 9.28
C GLN A 253 9.87 9.40 9.99
N SER A 254 10.46 9.12 11.15
CA SER A 254 11.21 10.15 11.90
C SER A 254 12.67 10.33 11.47
N TRP A 255 13.24 9.38 10.70
CA TRP A 255 14.64 9.47 10.22
C TRP A 255 14.86 9.00 8.78
N LEU A 256 13.95 8.21 8.20
CA LEU A 256 14.04 7.78 6.80
C LEU A 256 13.65 8.98 5.90
N PRO A 257 14.46 9.34 4.89
CA PRO A 257 14.11 10.39 3.94
C PRO A 257 12.77 10.13 3.22
N ASN A 258 11.97 11.18 3.00
CA ASN A 258 10.58 11.06 2.53
C ASN A 258 10.47 10.39 1.15
N GLU A 259 11.43 10.63 0.26
CA GLU A 259 11.51 10.04 -1.07
C GLU A 259 11.56 8.50 -1.05
N LEU A 260 12.00 7.89 0.06
CA LEU A 260 12.05 6.44 0.23
C LEU A 260 10.77 5.85 0.85
N TRP A 261 9.81 6.66 1.30
CA TRP A 261 8.61 6.20 2.02
C TRP A 261 7.65 5.39 1.14
N GLY A 262 7.62 5.65 -0.17
CA GLY A 262 6.89 4.84 -1.15
C GLY A 262 7.64 3.54 -1.49
N GLU A 263 8.95 3.63 -1.72
CA GLU A 263 9.78 2.51 -2.17
C GLU A 263 9.99 1.42 -1.09
N ILE A 264 10.11 1.83 0.19
CA ILE A 264 10.47 0.90 1.28
C ILE A 264 9.48 -0.27 1.47
N ASN A 265 8.18 -0.10 1.18
CA ASN A 265 7.23 -1.21 1.29
C ASN A 265 7.48 -2.31 0.24
N PRO A 266 7.31 -2.08 -1.07
CA PRO A 266 7.53 -3.13 -2.09
C PRO A 266 8.96 -3.68 -2.08
N LEU A 267 9.96 -2.85 -1.76
CA LEU A 267 11.36 -3.28 -1.59
C LEU A 267 11.49 -4.38 -0.53
N LEU A 268 11.02 -4.10 0.70
CA LEU A 268 11.13 -5.03 1.84
C LEU A 268 10.12 -6.18 1.77
N VAL A 269 8.93 -5.97 1.18
CA VAL A 269 7.97 -7.04 0.90
C VAL A 269 8.63 -8.09 0.00
N GLY A 270 9.13 -7.69 -1.18
CA GLY A 270 9.76 -8.61 -2.12
C GLY A 270 11.02 -9.28 -1.56
N PHE A 271 11.90 -8.53 -0.90
CA PHE A 271 13.06 -9.10 -0.20
C PHE A 271 12.67 -10.13 0.87
N GLY A 272 11.56 -9.90 1.58
CA GLY A 272 10.98 -10.85 2.53
C GLY A 272 10.18 -12.00 1.92
N GLN A 273 9.87 -11.96 0.62
CA GLN A 273 9.25 -13.04 -0.16
C GLN A 273 10.29 -13.97 -0.79
N THR A 274 11.52 -13.50 -1.05
CA THR A 274 12.54 -14.22 -1.82
C THR A 274 13.77 -14.65 -1.00
N VAL A 275 14.28 -13.79 -0.10
CA VAL A 275 15.53 -14.01 0.65
C VAL A 275 15.30 -14.01 2.16
N CYS A 276 14.76 -12.93 2.73
CA CYS A 276 14.53 -12.76 4.17
C CYS A 276 13.19 -13.35 4.63
N LEU A 277 12.98 -14.62 4.28
CA LEU A 277 11.77 -15.40 4.55
C LEU A 277 11.39 -15.42 6.05
N PRO A 278 10.10 -15.51 6.42
CA PRO A 278 9.69 -15.57 7.82
C PRO A 278 10.21 -16.83 8.54
N VAL A 279 10.38 -17.93 7.81
CA VAL A 279 10.98 -19.20 8.28
C VAL A 279 12.00 -19.65 7.24
N GLY A 280 13.18 -20.11 7.67
CA GLY A 280 14.25 -20.56 6.78
C GLY A 280 14.90 -19.44 5.96
N ARG A 281 15.24 -18.30 6.60
CA ARG A 281 15.95 -17.17 5.99
C ARG A 281 17.17 -17.65 5.20
N ARG A 282 17.30 -17.23 3.94
CA ARG A 282 18.42 -17.56 3.06
C ARG A 282 19.62 -16.65 3.34
N CYS A 283 20.20 -16.77 4.54
CA CYS A 283 21.32 -15.92 4.95
C CYS A 283 22.60 -16.21 4.13
N SER A 284 22.79 -17.46 3.68
CA SER A 284 23.84 -17.84 2.72
C SER A 284 23.77 -17.08 1.40
N ASP A 285 22.57 -16.70 0.98
CA ASP A 285 22.26 -16.14 -0.34
C ASP A 285 22.00 -14.62 -0.25
N CYS A 286 22.47 -13.97 0.83
CA CYS A 286 22.10 -12.61 1.19
C CYS A 286 23.34 -11.71 1.34
N ALA A 287 23.44 -10.68 0.50
CA ALA A 287 24.54 -9.71 0.51
C ALA A 287 24.73 -9.01 1.88
N LEU A 288 23.65 -8.83 2.65
CA LEU A 288 23.74 -8.26 4.00
C LEU A 288 24.43 -9.19 5.01
N SER A 289 24.41 -10.51 4.76
CA SER A 289 25.06 -11.51 5.61
C SER A 289 26.55 -11.64 5.28
N SER A 290 26.92 -11.59 4.00
CA SER A 290 28.33 -11.62 3.57
C SER A 290 29.03 -10.28 3.81
N GLY A 291 28.35 -9.15 3.61
CA GLY A 291 28.87 -7.80 3.88
C GLY A 291 28.84 -7.37 5.35
N GLY A 292 28.44 -8.23 6.28
CA GLY A 292 28.41 -7.93 7.72
C GLY A 292 27.45 -6.79 8.11
N LEU A 293 26.36 -6.60 7.35
CA LEU A 293 25.37 -5.52 7.56
C LEU A 293 24.15 -5.99 8.40
N CYS A 294 23.82 -7.27 8.41
CA CYS A 294 22.64 -7.79 9.11
C CYS A 294 22.98 -8.38 10.49
N PRO A 295 22.62 -7.73 11.61
CA PRO A 295 22.89 -8.25 12.96
C PRO A 295 22.09 -9.53 13.29
N SER A 296 20.99 -9.81 12.58
CA SER A 296 20.19 -11.04 12.73
C SER A 296 20.52 -12.14 11.69
N ALA A 297 21.70 -12.06 11.06
CA ALA A 297 22.19 -13.09 10.14
C ALA A 297 22.36 -14.45 10.86
N ASN A 298 21.95 -15.53 10.19
CA ASN A 298 22.18 -16.90 10.66
C ASN A 298 22.61 -17.78 9.49
N VAL A 299 23.91 -17.85 9.26
CA VAL A 299 24.52 -18.66 8.18
C VAL A 299 24.43 -20.17 8.43
N ASN A 300 24.12 -20.61 9.67
CA ASN A 300 24.07 -22.02 10.05
C ASN A 300 22.68 -22.66 9.82
N SER A 301 21.63 -21.87 9.59
CA SER A 301 20.32 -22.43 9.23
C SER A 301 20.32 -22.88 7.77
N LYS A 302 20.33 -24.21 7.54
CA LYS A 302 20.20 -24.83 6.20
C LYS A 302 19.00 -24.22 5.47
N GLY A 303 19.27 -23.45 4.41
CA GLY A 303 18.25 -22.67 3.70
C GLY A 303 17.11 -23.54 3.16
N GLY A 304 15.88 -23.01 3.21
CA GLY A 304 14.73 -23.66 2.58
C GLY A 304 14.99 -23.80 1.07
N LYS A 305 14.81 -25.03 0.55
CA LYS A 305 15.20 -25.47 -0.82
C LYS A 305 15.16 -24.33 -1.84
N PRO A 306 16.21 -24.13 -2.67
CA PRO A 306 16.15 -23.13 -3.72
C PRO A 306 14.91 -23.38 -4.57
N ARG A 307 14.09 -22.33 -4.73
CA ARG A 307 13.14 -22.31 -5.84
C ARG A 307 14.00 -22.09 -7.07
N SER A 308 13.79 -22.90 -8.12
CA SER A 308 14.36 -22.56 -9.42
C SER A 308 14.00 -21.12 -9.75
N PRO A 309 14.92 -20.29 -10.28
CA PRO A 309 14.55 -18.97 -10.75
C PRO A 309 13.41 -19.13 -11.76
N MET A 310 12.39 -18.27 -11.66
CA MET A 310 11.44 -18.15 -12.76
C MET A 310 12.24 -17.65 -13.96
N LYS A 311 12.51 -18.55 -14.91
CA LYS A 311 13.12 -18.17 -16.19
C LYS A 311 12.27 -17.06 -16.78
N HIS A 312 12.91 -16.09 -17.44
CA HIS A 312 12.23 -15.03 -18.19
C HIS A 312 11.40 -15.66 -19.32
N GLY A 313 10.17 -16.03 -18.98
CA GLY A 313 9.27 -16.84 -19.79
C GLY A 313 8.35 -15.95 -20.60
N ALA A 314 8.90 -15.34 -21.65
CA ALA A 314 8.08 -14.69 -22.68
C ALA A 314 7.29 -15.76 -23.44
N THR A 315 6.14 -16.15 -22.89
CA THR A 315 5.14 -16.94 -23.61
C THR A 315 4.25 -15.98 -24.41
N PRO A 316 4.38 -15.89 -25.75
CA PRO A 316 3.44 -15.11 -26.54
C PRO A 316 2.05 -15.74 -26.39
N PHE A 317 1.10 -14.97 -25.88
CA PHE A 317 -0.30 -15.38 -25.91
C PHE A 317 -0.73 -15.47 -27.37
N SER A 318 -1.27 -16.62 -27.80
CA SER A 318 -1.60 -16.89 -29.20
C SER A 318 -2.88 -16.17 -29.64
N GLY A 319 -2.84 -14.82 -29.63
CA GLY A 319 -3.83 -13.93 -30.20
C GLY A 319 -3.54 -13.72 -31.69
N ARG A 320 -4.53 -13.96 -32.54
CA ARG A 320 -4.39 -13.93 -34.00
C ARG A 320 -4.32 -12.49 -34.53
N ALA A 321 -3.13 -11.92 -34.60
CA ALA A 321 -2.91 -10.58 -35.15
C ALA A 321 -2.79 -10.60 -36.69
N THR A 322 -3.59 -9.79 -37.37
CA THR A 322 -3.47 -9.55 -38.82
C THR A 322 -2.30 -8.61 -39.09
N THR A 323 -1.46 -8.94 -40.08
CA THR A 323 -0.29 -8.14 -40.45
C THR A 323 -0.66 -6.80 -41.09
N VAL A 324 -0.25 -5.70 -40.47
CA VAL A 324 0.00 -4.41 -41.14
C VAL A 324 1.35 -3.90 -40.64
N ALA A 325 2.28 -3.63 -41.56
CA ALA A 325 3.65 -3.25 -41.20
C ALA A 325 3.84 -1.72 -41.22
N GLY A 326 4.42 -1.18 -40.16
CA GLY A 326 4.85 0.22 -40.07
C GLY A 326 5.88 0.38 -38.95
N PRO A 327 6.97 1.14 -39.16
CA PRO A 327 8.01 1.30 -38.14
C PRO A 327 7.56 2.27 -37.03
N ILE A 328 7.71 1.85 -35.78
CA ILE A 328 7.53 2.71 -34.60
C ILE A 328 8.87 3.39 -34.29
N GLN A 329 8.84 4.70 -34.00
CA GLN A 329 10.03 5.51 -33.72
C GLN A 329 10.47 5.40 -32.26
N ASP A 330 11.78 5.45 -32.02
CA ASP A 330 12.41 5.51 -30.70
C ASP A 330 12.39 6.96 -30.16
N PRO A 331 11.77 7.22 -28.99
CA PRO A 331 11.68 8.57 -28.42
C PRO A 331 12.95 9.06 -27.69
N PHE A 332 14.03 8.27 -27.56
CA PHE A 332 15.23 8.66 -26.82
C PHE A 332 16.47 8.97 -27.68
N ALA A 333 16.38 8.84 -29.01
CA ALA A 333 17.49 9.11 -29.93
C ALA A 333 17.70 10.62 -30.25
N SER A 334 18.05 11.44 -29.25
CA SER A 334 18.33 12.89 -29.47
C SER A 334 19.41 13.51 -28.55
N LEU A 335 20.60 12.88 -28.48
CA LEU A 335 21.83 13.55 -28.03
C LEU A 335 22.85 13.55 -29.18
N ILE A 336 23.28 14.74 -29.60
CA ILE A 336 24.18 14.95 -30.75
C ILE A 336 25.64 14.91 -30.26
N PRO A 337 26.49 14.00 -30.77
CA PRO A 337 27.93 14.11 -30.62
C PRO A 337 28.51 15.09 -31.67
N ILE A 338 29.22 16.12 -31.22
CA ILE A 338 30.02 16.99 -32.10
C ILE A 338 31.50 16.73 -31.82
N SER A 339 32.15 16.02 -32.73
CA SER A 339 33.61 15.93 -32.82
C SER A 339 34.00 15.90 -34.29
N GLN A 340 34.63 16.96 -34.79
CA GLN A 340 35.62 16.85 -35.88
C GLN A 340 36.54 18.08 -35.97
N ASP A 341 37.81 17.82 -35.70
CA ASP A 341 39.00 18.28 -36.42
C ASP A 341 39.07 19.76 -36.88
N LEU A 342 39.68 20.60 -36.04
CA LEU A 342 40.43 21.76 -36.53
C LEU A 342 41.88 21.73 -36.00
N LYS A 343 42.76 21.59 -36.99
CA LYS A 343 44.23 21.52 -37.03
C LYS A 343 45.00 22.23 -35.91
N GLU A 344 46.11 21.59 -35.56
CA GLU A 344 47.30 22.24 -34.98
C GLU A 344 47.97 23.14 -36.04
N ASP A 345 48.37 24.35 -35.64
CA ASP A 345 49.43 25.15 -36.26
C ASP A 345 50.23 25.76 -35.10
N GLU A 346 51.51 25.42 -34.95
CA GLU A 346 52.43 26.11 -34.04
C GLU A 346 52.91 27.42 -34.69
N ASP A 347 52.82 28.56 -34.00
CA ASP A 347 54.02 29.40 -33.80
C ASP A 347 53.88 30.50 -32.71
N ASP A 348 55.04 31.03 -32.33
CA ASP A 348 55.30 32.32 -31.67
C ASP A 348 54.72 32.68 -30.27
N LYS A 349 55.42 32.14 -29.25
CA LYS A 349 56.19 32.91 -28.24
C LYS A 349 55.51 34.07 -27.46
N LYS A 350 55.35 33.84 -26.15
CA LYS A 350 55.67 34.74 -25.00
C LYS A 350 55.09 36.18 -25.00
N LEU A 351 54.26 36.49 -23.98
CA LEU A 351 54.59 37.55 -23.01
C LEU A 351 53.79 37.50 -21.70
N VAL A 352 54.46 37.99 -20.66
CA VAL A 352 54.11 38.20 -19.24
C VAL A 352 52.85 39.08 -19.07
N GLY A 353 52.03 38.94 -18.01
CA GLY A 353 52.13 38.02 -16.87
C GLY A 353 51.12 38.28 -15.73
N SER A 354 51.49 37.90 -14.50
CA SER A 354 50.57 37.65 -13.38
C SER A 354 50.27 38.87 -12.49
N LEU A 355 49.11 38.82 -11.82
CA LEU A 355 48.78 39.64 -10.65
C LEU A 355 49.67 39.26 -9.43
N PRO A 356 50.21 40.23 -8.69
CA PRO A 356 50.76 40.01 -7.36
C PRO A 356 49.71 40.24 -6.25
N LEU A 357 49.74 39.38 -5.24
CA LEU A 357 49.22 39.62 -3.89
C LEU A 357 50.43 39.86 -2.98
N GLU A 358 50.31 40.73 -1.96
CA GLU A 358 50.90 40.63 -0.60
C GLU A 358 50.83 41.98 0.19
N GLN A 359 50.27 41.90 1.40
CA GLN A 359 50.60 42.60 2.67
C GLN A 359 50.92 44.11 2.78
N GLY A 360 50.39 44.76 3.84
CA GLY A 360 51.18 45.71 4.66
C GLY A 360 50.48 46.91 5.34
N ALA A 361 50.15 46.79 6.65
CA ALA A 361 49.83 47.88 7.62
C ALA A 361 48.61 48.81 7.31
N GLY A 362 48.03 49.59 8.25
CA GLY A 362 48.17 49.64 9.71
C GLY A 362 47.45 50.85 10.37
N LEU A 363 47.29 50.84 11.71
CA LEU A 363 46.88 51.94 12.63
C LEU A 363 45.41 52.46 12.70
N LYS A 364 44.75 52.15 13.84
CA LYS A 364 44.14 53.05 14.87
C LYS A 364 42.99 54.06 14.55
N SER A 365 42.33 54.49 15.65
CA SER A 365 41.17 55.43 15.79
C SER A 365 39.85 54.84 15.24
N SER A 366 38.74 54.70 15.98
CA SER A 366 37.99 55.66 16.84
C SER A 366 37.43 56.82 16.00
N ASP A 367 36.11 57.08 15.96
CA ASP A 367 35.22 57.42 17.08
C ASP A 367 33.72 57.05 16.83
N THR A 368 32.87 57.28 17.83
CA THR A 368 31.39 57.15 17.79
C THR A 368 30.69 58.47 17.47
N MET A 369 29.63 58.45 16.65
CA MET A 369 28.52 59.41 16.72
C MET A 369 27.19 58.79 16.26
N ASP A 370 26.08 59.37 16.76
CA ASP A 370 24.73 58.81 16.73
C ASP A 370 23.78 59.46 15.70
N GLY A 371 22.65 58.80 15.45
CA GLY A 371 21.41 59.40 14.90
C GLY A 371 21.25 59.44 13.38
N GLU A 372 20.06 59.73 12.82
CA GLU A 372 18.69 59.56 13.37
C GLU A 372 17.64 59.63 12.22
N PHE A 373 16.36 59.36 12.53
CA PHE A 373 15.15 59.71 11.75
C PHE A 373 14.96 59.30 10.25
N GLY A 374 14.39 58.10 10.05
CA GLY A 374 13.09 57.92 9.34
C GLY A 374 12.97 58.21 7.82
N PRO A 375 11.73 58.22 7.27
CA PRO A 375 10.42 57.92 7.87
C PRO A 375 9.85 56.53 7.48
N LYS A 376 8.72 56.14 8.09
CA LYS A 376 7.95 54.91 7.76
C LYS A 376 6.79 55.24 6.82
N ILE A 377 6.42 54.30 5.95
CA ILE A 377 5.15 54.33 5.20
C ILE A 377 4.09 53.52 5.97
N LYS A 378 2.93 54.14 6.21
CA LYS A 378 1.66 53.49 6.56
C LYS A 378 0.87 53.25 5.27
N ILE A 379 0.12 52.15 5.20
CA ILE A 379 -1.13 52.04 4.43
C ILE A 379 -2.14 51.34 5.34
N GLU A 380 -3.37 51.84 5.37
CA GLU A 380 -4.46 51.35 6.24
C GLU A 380 -5.44 50.46 5.46
N PHE A 381 -6.30 49.76 6.22
CA PHE A 381 -7.43 48.99 5.69
C PHE A 381 -8.61 49.92 5.39
N ASP A 382 -9.50 49.48 4.50
CA ASP A 382 -10.90 49.92 4.45
C ASP A 382 -11.80 48.68 4.21
N GLU A 383 -13.04 48.73 4.73
CA GLU A 383 -14.02 47.63 4.64
C GLU A 383 -15.14 47.95 3.63
N ALA A 384 -15.60 46.94 2.88
CA ALA A 384 -16.86 46.93 2.10
C ALA A 384 -17.34 45.49 1.84
#